data_AF-A0A3D2I9N2-F1
#
_entry.id   AF-A0A3D2I9N2-F1
#
_cell.length_a   1.000
_cell.length_b   1.000
_cell.length_c   1.000
_cell.angle_alpha   90.00
_cell.angle_beta   90.00
_cell.angle_gamma   90.00
#
_symmetry.space_group_name_H-M   'P 1'
#
loop_
_entity.id
_entity.type
_entity.pdbx_description
1 polymer ?
#
loop_
_entity_poly.entity_id
_entity_poly.type
_entity_poly.pdbx_seq_one_letter_code
_entity_poly.pdbx_strand_id
1 'polypeptide(L)'
;MHTKSSVHFWTELFIYLRMGYKKNTYSKKKPELPITIQRIEVQKKNSFRYSLYSESGFISGVSDATLTKHNLRKGTIVNHELYDLILKEEEIWSIREYLIRLLGRRDHASHELKLKGIKKGYESAILDEIITEL
;
A
#
# COMPACT_ATOMS: atom_id res chain seq x y z
N MET A 1 -45.52 13.58 19.97
CA MET A 1 -45.07 14.01 18.62
C MET A 1 -43.56 13.84 18.54
N HIS A 2 -43.10 13.14 17.50
CA HIS A 2 -41.73 12.73 17.11
C HIS A 2 -40.62 13.73 17.47
N THR A 3 -39.56 13.40 18.21
CA THR A 3 -38.33 12.62 17.86
C THR A 3 -37.69 12.97 16.51
N LYS A 4 -36.53 13.63 16.55
CA LYS A 4 -35.52 13.56 15.48
C LYS A 4 -34.32 12.78 16.01
N SER A 5 -34.32 11.51 15.65
CA SER A 5 -33.32 10.47 15.85
C SER A 5 -31.98 10.87 15.22
N SER A 6 -30.86 10.79 15.92
CA SER A 6 -30.02 9.58 16.09
C SER A 6 -29.54 8.90 14.78
N VAL A 7 -29.76 9.47 13.59
CA VAL A 7 -29.37 8.81 12.32
C VAL A 7 -28.08 9.39 11.70
N HIS A 8 -27.72 10.63 12.03
CA HIS A 8 -26.55 11.29 11.42
C HIS A 8 -25.20 10.99 12.08
N PHE A 9 -25.19 10.44 13.31
CA PHE A 9 -23.93 10.10 14.00
C PHE A 9 -23.46 8.67 13.68
N TRP A 10 -24.36 7.81 13.17
CA TRP A 10 -24.08 6.41 12.87
C TRP A 10 -23.63 6.20 11.41
N THR A 11 -23.97 7.08 10.47
CA THR A 11 -23.50 6.96 9.08
C THR A 11 -21.99 7.23 8.94
N GLU A 12 -21.45 8.19 9.70
CA GLU A 12 -20.01 8.49 9.73
C GLU A 12 -19.21 7.35 10.40
N LEU A 13 -19.74 6.78 11.48
CA LEU A 13 -19.10 5.68 12.21
C LEU A 13 -19.09 4.38 11.39
N PHE A 14 -20.12 4.11 10.59
CA PHE A 14 -20.20 2.93 9.72
C PHE A 14 -19.27 2.99 8.50
N ILE A 15 -18.95 4.19 8.00
CA ILE A 15 -17.91 4.36 6.96
C ILE A 15 -16.53 4.04 7.55
N TYR A 16 -16.27 4.46 8.80
CA TYR A 16 -15.01 4.16 9.49
C TYR A 16 -14.85 2.68 9.84
N LEU A 17 -15.93 1.97 10.18
CA LEU A 17 -15.90 0.56 10.61
C LEU A 17 -15.81 -0.46 9.44
N ARG A 18 -16.19 -0.09 8.21
CA ARG A 18 -16.14 -0.99 7.03
C ARG A 18 -14.87 -0.84 6.18
N MET A 19 -13.95 0.05 6.56
CA MET A 19 -12.61 0.11 5.98
C MET A 19 -11.72 -0.99 6.57
N GLY A 20 -11.99 -2.24 6.17
CA GLY A 20 -11.11 -3.39 6.38
C GLY A 20 -9.81 -3.30 5.57
N TYR A 21 -9.13 -2.16 5.62
CA TYR A 21 -7.69 -2.08 5.39
C TYR A 21 -7.07 -1.79 6.75
N LYS A 22 -6.53 -2.83 7.38
CA LYS A 22 -5.59 -2.63 8.47
C LYS A 22 -4.44 -1.79 7.91
N LYS A 23 -4.43 -0.49 8.22
CA LYS A 23 -3.19 0.29 8.22
C LYS A 23 -2.23 -0.50 9.07
N ASN A 24 -1.22 -1.10 8.44
CA ASN A 24 -0.18 -1.78 9.16
C ASN A 24 0.46 -0.71 10.07
N THR A 25 0.28 -0.87 11.37
CA THR A 25 0.72 0.09 12.40
C THR A 25 2.22 -0.06 12.63
N TYR A 26 3.01 0.11 11.57
CA TYR A 26 4.44 0.35 11.69
C TYR A 26 4.63 1.87 11.62
N SER A 27 5.44 2.39 12.55
CA SER A 27 5.61 3.81 12.89
C SER A 27 5.39 4.79 11.74
N LYS A 28 4.48 5.76 11.91
CA LYS A 28 4.19 6.86 10.96
C LYS A 28 5.39 7.77 10.66
N LYS A 29 6.57 7.55 11.25
CA LYS A 29 7.75 8.40 11.06
C LYS A 29 8.49 7.96 9.79
N LYS A 30 8.53 8.84 8.78
CA LYS A 30 9.41 8.69 7.61
C LYS A 30 10.86 8.51 8.13
N PRO A 31 11.65 7.56 7.59
CA PRO A 31 13.05 7.44 7.98
C PRO A 31 13.79 8.73 7.67
N GLU A 32 14.76 9.07 8.52
CA GLU A 32 15.70 10.16 8.25
C GLU A 32 16.70 9.65 7.21
N LEU A 33 16.78 10.35 6.07
CA LEU A 33 17.57 9.95 4.92
C LEU A 33 18.82 10.85 4.80
N PRO A 34 19.94 10.35 4.24
CA PRO A 34 20.14 8.99 3.75
C PRO A 34 20.28 7.97 4.88
N ILE A 35 19.91 6.71 4.62
CA ILE A 35 20.01 5.64 5.62
C ILE A 35 20.45 4.32 5.02
N THR A 36 21.24 3.54 5.75
CA THR A 36 21.75 2.25 5.30
C THR A 36 20.87 1.10 5.74
N ILE A 37 20.53 0.20 4.82
CA ILE A 37 19.85 -1.05 5.13
C ILE A 37 20.81 -1.96 5.89
N GLN A 38 20.49 -2.27 7.15
CA GLN A 38 21.25 -3.20 7.98
C GLN A 38 20.67 -4.61 7.98
N ARG A 39 19.35 -4.75 7.78
CA ARG A 39 18.66 -6.04 7.80
C ARG A 39 17.43 -6.02 6.90
N ILE A 40 17.15 -7.18 6.31
CA ILE A 40 15.98 -7.45 5.49
C ILE A 40 15.33 -8.71 6.06
N GLU A 41 14.04 -8.64 6.34
CA GLU A 41 13.30 -9.77 6.90
C GLU A 41 12.06 -10.07 6.06
N VAL A 42 11.74 -11.35 5.87
CA VAL A 42 10.47 -11.77 5.26
C VAL A 42 9.32 -11.44 6.21
N GLN A 43 8.22 -10.88 5.70
CA GLN A 43 7.06 -10.55 6.52
C GLN A 43 6.26 -11.81 6.88
N LYS A 44 5.89 -11.95 8.16
CA LYS A 44 5.21 -13.15 8.71
C LYS A 44 3.98 -13.63 7.95
N LYS A 45 3.22 -12.73 7.32
CA LYS A 45 1.95 -13.04 6.64
C LYS A 45 2.06 -13.18 5.13
N ASN A 46 3.16 -12.72 4.54
CA ASN A 46 3.33 -12.73 3.10
C ASN A 46 4.82 -12.94 2.80
N SER A 47 5.14 -14.15 2.33
CA SER A 47 6.51 -14.57 2.01
C SER A 47 7.13 -13.79 0.86
N PHE A 48 6.32 -13.11 0.04
CA PHE A 48 6.76 -12.26 -1.07
C PHE A 48 6.89 -10.78 -0.68
N ARG A 49 6.83 -10.48 0.62
CA ARG A 49 7.01 -9.14 1.19
C ARG A 49 8.18 -9.15 2.15
N TYR A 50 8.98 -8.09 2.09
CA TYR A 50 10.15 -7.91 2.92
C TYR A 50 10.04 -6.62 3.71
N SER A 51 10.60 -6.60 4.91
CA SER A 51 10.76 -5.40 5.73
C SER A 51 12.23 -5.01 5.74
N LEU A 52 12.50 -3.75 5.40
CA LEU A 52 13.84 -3.16 5.40
C LEU A 52 14.06 -2.43 6.74
N TYR A 53 15.21 -2.68 7.36
CA TYR A 53 15.57 -2.09 8.64
C TYR A 53 16.98 -1.48 8.59
N SER A 54 17.14 -0.35 9.28
CA SER A 54 18.39 0.31 9.62
C SER A 54 18.71 0.15 11.12
N GLU A 55 19.75 0.82 11.59
CA GLU A 55 20.05 0.95 13.03
C GLU A 55 18.98 1.76 13.78
N SER A 56 18.39 2.76 13.13
CA SER A 56 17.33 3.58 13.72
C SER A 56 15.93 2.95 13.63
N GLY A 57 15.82 1.78 12.98
CA GLY A 57 14.61 0.97 12.98
C GLY A 57 14.08 0.67 11.58
N PHE A 58 12.75 0.66 11.44
CA PHE A 58 12.08 0.30 10.19
C PHE A 58 12.23 1.42 9.14
N ILE A 59 12.58 1.05 7.91
CA ILE A 59 12.70 1.95 6.76
C ILE A 59 11.43 1.88 5.91
N SER A 60 11.16 0.72 5.31
CA SER A 60 10.04 0.49 4.41
C SER A 60 9.74 -1.00 4.27
N GLY A 61 8.51 -1.34 3.91
CA GLY A 61 8.14 -2.68 3.50
C GLY A 61 8.09 -2.73 1.99
N VAL A 62 8.74 -3.71 1.37
CA VAL A 62 8.86 -3.81 -0.09
C VAL A 62 8.36 -5.15 -0.61
N SER A 63 7.86 -5.16 -1.85
CA SER A 63 7.59 -6.39 -2.60
C SER A 63 8.88 -7.04 -3.08
N ASP A 64 8.81 -8.33 -3.42
CA ASP A 64 9.90 -9.06 -4.08
C ASP A 64 10.36 -8.39 -5.39
N ALA A 65 9.41 -7.87 -6.17
CA ALA A 65 9.68 -7.15 -7.40
C ALA A 65 10.47 -5.85 -7.14
N THR A 66 10.06 -5.05 -6.14
CA THR A 66 10.75 -3.81 -5.77
C THR A 66 12.14 -4.08 -5.21
N LEU A 67 12.27 -5.12 -4.36
CA LEU A 67 13.55 -5.55 -3.80
C LEU A 67 14.56 -5.88 -4.91
N THR A 68 14.11 -6.64 -5.90
CA THR A 68 14.93 -7.07 -7.04
C THR A 68 15.23 -5.91 -7.99
N LYS A 69 14.21 -5.13 -8.38
CA LYS A 69 14.32 -4.01 -9.34
C LYS A 69 15.35 -2.98 -8.93
N HIS A 70 15.41 -2.65 -7.64
CA HIS A 70 16.35 -1.68 -7.10
C HIS A 70 17.58 -2.31 -6.44
N ASN A 71 17.75 -3.64 -6.55
CA ASN A 71 18.87 -4.38 -5.99
C ASN A 71 19.11 -4.05 -4.49
N LEU A 72 18.00 -4.00 -3.74
CA LEU A 72 18.00 -3.64 -2.32
C LEU A 72 18.59 -4.80 -1.52
N ARG A 73 19.70 -4.55 -0.82
CA ARG A 73 20.42 -5.52 -0.01
C ARG A 73 20.98 -4.87 1.24
N LYS A 74 21.46 -5.68 2.18
CA LYS A 74 22.23 -5.15 3.31
C LYS A 74 23.42 -4.32 2.79
N GLY A 75 23.61 -3.13 3.34
CA GLY A 75 24.61 -2.16 2.91
C GLY A 75 24.12 -1.16 1.86
N THR A 76 22.95 -1.34 1.26
CA THR A 76 22.38 -0.34 0.33
C THR A 76 22.07 0.96 1.08
N ILE A 77 22.57 2.09 0.56
CA ILE A 77 22.22 3.43 1.03
C ILE A 77 20.93 3.86 0.36
N VAL A 78 19.91 4.11 1.16
CA VAL A 78 18.62 4.64 0.75
C VAL A 78 18.68 6.16 0.92
N ASN A 79 18.88 6.87 -0.20
CA ASN A 79 18.78 8.33 -0.27
C ASN A 79 17.33 8.74 -0.60
N HIS A 80 17.08 10.06 -0.72
CA HIS A 80 15.75 10.59 -1.04
C HIS A 80 15.19 10.04 -2.36
N GLU A 81 16.00 10.06 -3.42
CA GLU A 81 15.58 9.60 -4.75
C GLU A 81 15.21 8.11 -4.76
N LEU A 82 16.05 7.26 -4.19
CA LEU A 82 15.78 5.82 -4.11
C LEU A 82 14.58 5.54 -3.23
N TYR A 83 14.41 6.28 -2.13
CA TYR A 83 13.24 6.12 -1.26
C TYR A 83 11.94 6.47 -1.99
N ASP A 84 11.92 7.56 -2.75
CA ASP A 84 10.74 7.98 -3.51
C ASP A 84 10.43 6.99 -4.65
N LEU A 85 11.46 6.43 -5.32
CA LEU A 85 11.29 5.33 -6.27
C LEU A 85 10.67 4.09 -5.61
N ILE A 86 11.19 3.68 -4.45
CA ILE A 86 10.63 2.56 -3.68
C ILE A 86 9.15 2.82 -3.37
N LEU A 87 8.80 4.02 -2.87
CA LEU A 87 7.41 4.35 -2.54
C LEU A 87 6.49 4.26 -3.76
N LYS A 88 6.94 4.75 -4.91
CA LYS A 88 6.18 4.67 -6.17
C LYS A 88 5.96 3.24 -6.61
N GLU A 89 6.99 2.39 -6.60
CA GLU A 89 6.85 0.97 -6.95
C GLU A 89 5.90 0.24 -6.01
N GLU A 90 5.95 0.57 -4.71
CA GLU A 90 5.09 -0.04 -3.69
C GLU A 90 3.62 0.39 -3.82
N GLU A 91 3.37 1.63 -4.24
CA GLU A 91 2.03 2.09 -4.59
C GLU A 91 1.48 1.30 -5.77
N ILE A 92 2.22 1.24 -6.88
CA ILE A 92 1.86 0.49 -8.09
C ILE A 92 1.61 -0.99 -7.77
N TRP A 93 2.53 -1.61 -7.02
CA TRP A 93 2.39 -3.00 -6.59
C TRP A 93 1.11 -3.20 -5.78
N SER A 94 0.81 -2.29 -4.84
CA SER A 94 -0.40 -2.41 -4.00
C SER A 94 -1.70 -2.30 -4.80
N ILE A 95 -1.70 -1.46 -5.85
CA ILE A 95 -2.85 -1.31 -6.76
C ILE A 95 -3.01 -2.59 -7.58
N ARG A 96 -1.95 -3.07 -8.24
CA ARG A 96 -1.99 -4.32 -9.03
C ARG A 96 -2.48 -5.49 -8.19
N GLU A 97 -1.89 -5.68 -7.02
CA GLU A 97 -2.27 -6.74 -6.08
C GLU A 97 -3.72 -6.59 -5.61
N TYR A 98 -4.23 -5.36 -5.46
CA TYR A 98 -5.64 -5.13 -5.17
C TYR A 98 -6.56 -5.56 -6.32
N LEU A 99 -6.26 -5.12 -7.54
CA LEU A 99 -7.09 -5.36 -8.72
C LEU A 99 -7.07 -6.84 -9.14
N ILE A 100 -5.90 -7.49 -9.14
CA ILE A 100 -5.77 -8.93 -9.43
C ILE A 100 -6.63 -9.76 -8.47
N ARG A 101 -6.69 -9.40 -7.18
CA ARG A 101 -7.54 -10.11 -6.21
C ARG A 101 -9.04 -9.92 -6.45
N LEU A 102 -9.44 -8.80 -7.06
CA LEU A 102 -10.83 -8.62 -7.49
C LEU A 102 -11.12 -9.53 -8.68
N LEU A 103 -10.27 -9.45 -9.71
CA LEU A 103 -10.36 -10.26 -10.92
C LEU A 103 -10.34 -11.78 -10.63
N GLY A 104 -9.52 -12.22 -9.67
CA GLY A 104 -9.47 -13.62 -9.26
C GLY A 104 -10.74 -14.14 -8.59
N ARG A 105 -11.72 -13.29 -8.28
CA ARG A 105 -13.03 -13.70 -7.73
C ARG A 105 -14.10 -13.86 -8.81
N ARG A 106 -14.10 -12.96 -9.79
CA ARG A 106 -15.01 -12.94 -10.95
C ARG A 106 -14.54 -11.89 -11.96
N ASP A 107 -15.13 -11.94 -13.14
CA ASP A 107 -14.98 -10.88 -14.14
C ASP A 107 -15.47 -9.53 -13.60
N HIS A 108 -14.72 -8.48 -13.94
CA HIS A 108 -15.00 -7.10 -13.60
C HIS A 108 -14.78 -6.23 -14.84
N ALA A 109 -15.70 -5.29 -15.09
CA ALA A 109 -15.46 -4.27 -16.09
C ALA A 109 -14.37 -3.29 -15.61
N SER A 110 -13.56 -2.74 -16.53
CA SER A 110 -12.50 -1.77 -16.24
C SER A 110 -12.99 -0.57 -15.41
N HIS A 111 -14.17 -0.04 -15.74
CA HIS A 111 -14.81 1.03 -14.97
C HIS A 111 -15.15 0.60 -13.53
N GLU A 112 -15.59 -0.66 -13.32
CA GLU A 112 -15.86 -1.19 -11.98
C GLU A 112 -14.56 -1.27 -11.14
N LEU A 113 -13.47 -1.73 -11.74
CA LEU A 113 -12.15 -1.79 -11.11
C LEU A 113 -11.67 -0.40 -10.70
N LYS A 114 -11.79 0.59 -11.59
CA LYS A 114 -11.43 1.99 -11.34
C LYS A 114 -12.21 2.57 -10.16
N LEU A 115 -13.54 2.43 -10.16
CA LEU A 115 -14.37 2.93 -9.05
C LEU A 115 -14.01 2.29 -7.71
N LYS A 116 -13.73 0.98 -7.71
CA LYS A 116 -13.26 0.28 -6.51
C LYS A 116 -11.90 0.79 -6.03
N GLY A 117 -10.97 1.04 -6.95
CA GLY A 117 -9.66 1.62 -6.67
C GLY A 117 -9.75 3.04 -6.11
N ILE A 118 -10.57 3.92 -6.70
CA ILE A 118 -10.80 5.28 -6.19
C ILE A 118 -11.40 5.22 -4.80
N LYS A 119 -12.40 4.35 -4.56
CA LYS A 119 -12.97 4.13 -3.22
C LYS A 119 -11.95 3.59 -2.23
N LYS A 120 -10.89 2.94 -2.71
CA LYS A 120 -9.76 2.45 -1.91
C LYS A 120 -8.80 3.58 -1.50
N GLY A 121 -8.84 4.71 -2.21
CA GLY A 121 -7.98 5.88 -2.02
C GLY A 121 -6.83 5.97 -3.02
N TYR A 122 -6.85 5.20 -4.11
CA TYR A 122 -5.83 5.27 -5.15
C TYR A 122 -6.10 6.40 -6.14
N GLU A 123 -5.03 6.97 -6.68
CA GLU A 123 -5.11 8.02 -7.70
C GLU A 123 -5.69 7.49 -9.01
N SER A 124 -6.60 8.26 -9.63
CA SER A 124 -7.28 7.86 -10.87
C SER A 124 -6.31 7.63 -12.02
N ALA A 125 -5.29 8.47 -12.19
CA ALA A 125 -4.36 8.38 -13.33
C ALA A 125 -3.55 7.08 -13.28
N ILE A 126 -3.04 6.71 -12.10
CA ILE A 126 -2.29 5.46 -11.89
C ILE A 126 -3.20 4.23 -12.08
N LEU A 127 -4.47 4.32 -11.65
CA LEU A 127 -5.45 3.27 -11.90
C LEU A 127 -5.69 3.05 -13.39
N ASP A 128 -5.82 4.12 -14.18
CA ASP A 128 -6.06 4.01 -15.62
C ASP A 128 -4.88 3.33 -16.33
N GLU A 129 -3.64 3.69 -15.95
CA GLU A 129 -2.42 3.05 -16.46
C GLU A 129 -2.43 1.54 -16.14
N ILE A 130 -2.61 1.18 -14.86
CA ILE A 130 -2.55 -0.22 -14.44
C ILE A 130 -3.70 -1.05 -15.01
N ILE A 131 -4.92 -0.52 -15.07
CA ILE A 131 -6.08 -1.24 -15.61
C ILE A 131 -5.91 -1.55 -17.09
N THR A 132 -5.17 -0.73 -17.84
CA THR A 132 -4.90 -0.96 -19.26
C THR A 132 -3.93 -2.13 -19.48
N GLU A 133 -3.10 -2.46 -18.49
CA GLU A 133 -2.13 -3.57 -18.55
C GLU A 133 -2.67 -4.92 -18.06
N LEU A 134 -3.83 -4.93 -17.39
CA LEU A 134 -4.47 -6.12 -16.81
C LEU A 134 -5.43 -6.81 -17.79
#